data_AF-A0A9D6SAM9-F1
#
_entry.id   AF-A0A9D6SAM9-F1
#
_cell.length_a   1.000
_cell.length_b   1.000
_cell.length_c   1.000
_cell.angle_alpha   90.00
_cell.angle_beta   90.00
_cell.angle_gamma   90.00
#
_symmetry.space_group_name_H-M   'P 1'
#
loop_
_entity.id
_entity.type
_entity.pdbx_description
1 polymer ?
#
loop_
_entity_poly.entity_id
_entity_poly.type
_entity_poly.pdbx_seq_one_letter_code
_entity_poly.pdbx_strand_id
1 'polypeptide(L)'
;MKQSKLILVDGISGSGKDTQMGFIERFFSEHGYRVHTVHEPSDFLGDFCRAYRNRSLEARDGWVEAMLFAADRRQHYLDRVRPLLEEQGNAVISNRSFVSSAAYQSLQGVPLDEILRLNEFYPEPDLALVFLCEPQEAVRRIHQRAQETGKPVSAQENLERITAIRG
;
A
#
# COMPACT_ATOMS: atom_id res chain seq x y z
N MET A 1 -26.10 -13.27 -2.58
CA MET A 1 -25.64 -11.86 -2.49
C MET A 1 -24.49 -11.69 -3.48
N LYS A 2 -23.98 -10.47 -3.72
CA LYS A 2 -22.85 -10.27 -4.66
C LYS A 2 -21.60 -11.01 -4.14
N GLN A 3 -20.75 -11.49 -5.04
CA GLN A 3 -19.42 -11.99 -4.64
C GLN A 3 -18.59 -10.82 -4.13
N SER A 4 -17.79 -11.05 -3.09
CA SER A 4 -16.91 -10.01 -2.55
C SER A 4 -15.79 -9.67 -3.51
N LYS A 5 -15.27 -8.45 -3.38
CA LYS A 5 -14.25 -7.87 -4.26
C LYS A 5 -13.03 -7.46 -3.47
N LEU A 6 -11.85 -7.80 -3.97
CA LEU A 6 -10.57 -7.35 -3.45
C LEU A 6 -9.93 -6.38 -4.44
N ILE A 7 -9.74 -5.14 -4.01
CA ILE A 7 -9.16 -4.07 -4.82
C ILE A 7 -7.88 -3.59 -4.15
N LEU A 8 -6.75 -3.69 -4.84
CA LEU A 8 -5.48 -3.15 -4.35
C LEU A 8 -5.31 -1.75 -4.92
N VAL A 9 -4.91 -0.83 -4.06
CA VAL A 9 -4.67 0.56 -4.44
C VAL A 9 -3.26 0.95 -3.98
N ASP A 10 -2.40 1.25 -4.94
CA ASP A 10 -1.01 1.63 -4.69
C ASP A 10 -0.64 2.95 -5.37
N GLY A 11 0.48 3.52 -4.94
CA GLY A 11 0.99 4.78 -5.42
C GLY A 11 1.92 5.43 -4.41
N ILE A 12 2.79 6.29 -4.92
CA ILE A 12 3.66 7.13 -4.10
C ILE A 12 2.83 8.16 -3.32
N SER A 13 3.34 8.64 -2.20
CA SER A 13 2.70 9.76 -1.50
C SER A 13 2.62 10.98 -2.43
N GLY A 14 1.49 11.69 -2.44
CA GLY A 14 1.25 12.81 -3.37
C GLY A 14 0.70 12.42 -4.74
N SER A 15 0.58 11.12 -5.07
CA SER A 15 0.01 10.65 -6.34
C SER A 15 -1.50 10.94 -6.52
N GLY A 16 -2.20 11.31 -5.45
CA GLY A 16 -3.67 11.48 -5.45
C GLY A 16 -4.43 10.20 -5.09
N LYS A 17 -3.72 9.14 -4.67
CA LYS A 17 -4.28 7.86 -4.25
C LYS A 17 -5.45 8.00 -3.26
N ASP A 18 -5.32 8.80 -2.22
CA ASP A 18 -6.36 8.95 -1.20
C ASP A 18 -7.66 9.55 -1.78
N THR A 19 -7.53 10.51 -2.70
CA THR A 19 -8.68 11.06 -3.44
C THR A 19 -9.35 9.99 -4.29
N GLN A 20 -8.56 9.19 -4.99
CA GLN A 20 -9.06 8.14 -5.87
C GLN A 20 -9.72 7.01 -5.07
N MET A 21 -9.18 6.65 -3.91
CA MET A 21 -9.82 5.72 -3.00
C MET A 21 -11.20 6.20 -2.58
N GLY A 22 -11.39 7.49 -2.27
CA GLY A 22 -12.72 8.02 -1.97
C GLY A 22 -13.73 7.85 -3.12
N PHE A 23 -13.29 7.98 -4.38
CA PHE A 23 -14.14 7.69 -5.54
C PHE A 23 -14.43 6.20 -5.69
N ILE A 24 -13.45 5.33 -5.44
CA ILE A 24 -13.62 3.87 -5.50
C ILE A 24 -14.59 3.41 -4.41
N GLU A 25 -14.42 3.88 -3.17
CA GLU A 25 -15.31 3.61 -2.04
C GLU A 25 -16.75 4.01 -2.36
N ARG A 26 -16.93 5.23 -2.89
CA ARG A 26 -18.24 5.72 -3.32
C ARG A 26 -18.84 4.85 -4.42
N PHE A 27 -18.06 4.50 -5.44
CA PHE A 27 -18.51 3.64 -6.54
C PHE A 27 -19.03 2.30 -6.00
N PHE A 28 -18.29 1.60 -5.15
CA PHE A 28 -18.73 0.31 -4.61
C PHE A 28 -19.97 0.44 -3.73
N SER A 29 -20.03 1.48 -2.90
CA SER A 29 -21.19 1.77 -2.05
C SER A 29 -22.46 2.04 -2.86
N GLU A 30 -22.39 2.88 -3.89
CA GLU A 30 -23.51 3.18 -4.81
C GLU A 30 -23.96 1.93 -5.58
N HIS A 31 -23.07 0.94 -5.75
CA HIS A 31 -23.39 -0.34 -6.35
C HIS A 31 -23.74 -1.43 -5.33
N GLY A 32 -24.06 -1.08 -4.09
CA GLY A 32 -24.62 -1.99 -3.09
C GLY A 32 -23.62 -2.97 -2.47
N TYR A 33 -22.32 -2.64 -2.46
CA TYR A 33 -21.33 -3.35 -1.66
C TYR A 33 -21.16 -2.71 -0.28
N ARG A 34 -20.83 -3.51 0.73
CA ARG A 34 -20.31 -3.01 2.01
C ARG A 34 -18.82 -2.73 1.84
N VAL A 35 -18.43 -1.48 2.00
CA VAL A 35 -17.06 -1.05 1.70
C VAL A 35 -16.20 -1.12 2.95
N HIS A 36 -15.05 -1.77 2.83
CA HIS A 36 -14.06 -1.92 3.88
C HIS A 36 -12.70 -1.48 3.36
N THR A 37 -12.13 -0.44 3.95
CA THR A 37 -10.77 -0.01 3.64
C THR A 37 -9.81 -0.56 4.67
N VAL A 38 -8.76 -1.22 4.19
CA VAL A 38 -7.66 -1.74 5.00
C VAL A 38 -6.36 -1.11 4.53
N HIS A 39 -5.32 -1.08 5.38
CA HIS A 39 -4.07 -0.40 5.06
C HIS A 39 -2.87 -1.23 5.49
N GLU A 40 -1.83 -1.25 4.65
CA GLU A 40 -0.54 -1.84 4.95
C GLU A 40 0.58 -0.79 4.93
N PRO A 41 1.59 -0.87 5.82
CA PRO A 41 1.74 -1.89 6.85
C PRO A 41 0.71 -1.73 8.00
N SER A 42 0.38 -2.84 8.67
CA SER A 42 -0.71 -2.93 9.67
C SER A 42 -0.37 -2.25 11.01
N ASP A 43 -1.10 -2.56 12.09
CA ASP A 43 -0.85 -1.96 13.41
C ASP A 43 0.43 -2.56 14.04
N PHE A 44 0.32 -3.66 14.78
CA PHE A 44 1.42 -4.20 15.59
C PHE A 44 2.66 -4.60 14.78
N LEU A 45 2.53 -5.51 13.81
CA LEU A 45 3.67 -5.89 12.95
C LEU A 45 4.09 -4.75 12.01
N GLY A 46 3.15 -3.88 11.68
CA GLY A 46 3.45 -2.75 10.83
C GLY A 46 4.30 -1.67 11.52
N ASP A 47 4.30 -1.59 12.85
CA ASP A 47 5.22 -0.73 13.58
C ASP A 47 6.68 -1.17 13.39
N PHE A 48 6.93 -2.49 13.37
CA PHE A 48 8.25 -3.02 13.05
C PHE A 48 8.62 -2.74 11.59
N CYS A 49 7.68 -2.88 10.65
CA CYS A 49 7.88 -2.50 9.25
C CYS A 49 8.27 -1.02 9.12
N ARG A 50 7.51 -0.13 9.79
CA ARG A 50 7.76 1.31 9.82
C ARG A 50 9.12 1.62 10.43
N ALA A 51 9.48 0.98 11.55
CA ALA A 51 10.75 1.17 12.23
C ALA A 51 11.94 0.73 11.36
N TYR A 52 11.88 -0.45 10.75
CA TYR A 52 12.94 -0.95 9.87
C TYR A 52 13.11 -0.05 8.64
N ARG A 53 12.00 0.32 8.00
CA ARG A 53 11.97 1.23 6.85
C ARG A 53 12.53 2.62 7.15
N ASN A 54 12.47 3.07 8.41
CA ASN A 54 12.98 4.36 8.84
C ASN A 54 14.50 4.39 9.12
N ARG A 55 15.20 3.26 9.01
CA ARG A 55 16.66 3.23 9.00
C ARG A 55 17.22 3.82 7.69
N SER A 56 18.49 4.21 7.69
CA SER A 56 19.17 4.66 6.46
C SER A 56 19.19 3.54 5.42
N LEU A 57 19.29 3.90 4.13
CA LEU A 57 19.27 2.92 3.05
C LEU A 57 20.45 1.93 3.14
N GLU A 58 21.62 2.39 3.57
CA GLU A 58 22.83 1.57 3.74
C GLU A 58 22.71 0.57 4.90
N ALA A 59 21.82 0.86 5.86
CA ALA A 59 21.56 0.01 7.02
C ALA A 59 20.40 -0.97 6.81
N ARG A 60 19.83 -0.99 5.59
CA ARG A 60 18.70 -1.83 5.21
C ARG A 60 19.13 -2.87 4.20
N ASP A 61 18.56 -4.06 4.36
CA ASP A 61 18.65 -5.15 3.41
C ASP A 61 17.27 -5.36 2.78
N GLY A 62 17.22 -5.45 1.45
CA GLY A 62 15.96 -5.56 0.72
C GLY A 62 15.18 -6.82 1.06
N TRP A 63 15.88 -7.94 1.29
CA TRP A 63 15.25 -9.22 1.65
C TRP A 63 14.65 -9.16 3.05
N VAL A 64 15.39 -8.59 4.00
CA VAL A 64 14.87 -8.41 5.37
C VAL A 64 13.61 -7.56 5.36
N GLU A 65 13.58 -6.47 4.60
CA GLU A 65 12.36 -5.66 4.49
C GLU A 65 11.24 -6.42 3.77
N ALA A 66 11.51 -7.12 2.67
CA ALA A 66 10.52 -7.90 1.93
C ALA A 66 9.84 -8.94 2.83
N MET A 67 10.63 -9.68 3.62
CA MET A 67 10.13 -10.68 4.57
C MET A 67 9.33 -10.05 5.70
N LEU A 68 9.76 -8.89 6.22
CA LEU A 68 9.06 -8.19 7.28
C LEU A 68 7.67 -7.70 6.82
N PHE A 69 7.59 -7.14 5.61
CA PHE A 69 6.32 -6.73 5.01
C PHE A 69 5.44 -7.92 4.65
N ALA A 70 6.01 -9.05 4.19
CA ALA A 70 5.26 -10.27 3.95
C ALA A 70 4.68 -10.86 5.25
N ALA A 71 5.44 -10.83 6.35
CA ALA A 71 4.98 -11.28 7.66
C ALA A 71 3.83 -10.40 8.20
N ASP A 72 3.97 -9.08 8.11
CA ASP A 72 2.90 -8.12 8.45
C ASP A 72 1.64 -8.39 7.63
N ARG A 73 1.78 -8.52 6.31
CA ARG A 73 0.69 -8.82 5.38
C ARG A 73 0.03 -10.16 5.68
N ARG A 74 0.79 -11.18 6.07
CA ARG A 74 0.23 -12.49 6.43
C ARG A 74 -0.68 -12.38 7.65
N GLN A 75 -0.23 -11.70 8.70
CA GLN A 75 -1.04 -11.49 9.90
C GLN A 75 -2.28 -10.64 9.57
N HIS A 76 -2.08 -9.53 8.86
CA HIS A 76 -3.16 -8.64 8.43
C HIS A 76 -4.21 -9.35 7.57
N TYR A 77 -3.77 -10.24 6.67
CA TYR A 77 -4.66 -11.05 5.86
C TYR A 77 -5.53 -11.97 6.73
N LEU A 78 -4.94 -12.69 7.68
CA LEU A 78 -5.66 -13.63 8.54
C LEU A 78 -6.68 -12.92 9.44
N ASP A 79 -6.32 -11.76 9.99
CA ASP A 79 -7.11 -11.06 10.99
C ASP A 79 -8.18 -10.16 10.39
N ARG A 80 -7.90 -9.56 9.21
CA ARG A 80 -8.74 -8.49 8.65
C ARG A 80 -9.26 -8.81 7.26
N VAL A 81 -8.38 -9.15 6.32
CA VAL A 81 -8.78 -9.26 4.90
C VAL A 81 -9.61 -10.52 4.64
N ARG A 82 -9.12 -11.69 5.09
CA ARG A 82 -9.78 -12.97 4.85
C ARG A 82 -11.22 -13.02 5.39
N PRO A 83 -11.51 -12.63 6.65
CA PRO A 83 -12.89 -12.64 7.15
C PRO A 83 -13.83 -11.77 6.31
N LEU A 84 -13.35 -10.62 5.83
CA LEU A 84 -14.15 -9.72 4.98
C LEU A 84 -14.43 -10.31 3.60
N LEU A 85 -13.51 -11.09 3.04
CA LEU A 85 -13.69 -11.74 1.74
C LEU A 85 -14.55 -13.01 1.82
N GLU A 86 -14.59 -13.69 2.96
CA GLU A 86 -15.44 -14.87 3.21
C GLU A 86 -16.93 -14.52 3.29
N GLU A 87 -17.25 -13.32 3.77
CA GLU A 87 -18.61 -12.77 3.71
C GLU A 87 -18.97 -12.33 2.27
N GLN A 88 -20.23 -12.48 1.85
CA GLN A 88 -20.68 -12.02 0.53
C GLN A 88 -21.05 -10.54 0.53
N GLY A 89 -20.70 -9.85 -0.56
CA GLY A 89 -21.14 -8.48 -0.86
C GLY A 89 -20.24 -7.40 -0.28
N ASN A 90 -19.03 -7.75 0.14
CA ASN A 90 -18.04 -6.81 0.63
C ASN A 90 -17.12 -6.34 -0.51
N ALA A 91 -16.74 -5.07 -0.49
CA ALA A 91 -15.65 -4.52 -1.30
C ALA A 91 -14.51 -4.16 -0.36
N VAL A 92 -13.44 -4.96 -0.38
CA VAL A 92 -12.24 -4.78 0.44
C VAL A 92 -11.21 -4.01 -0.39
N ILE A 93 -10.97 -2.76 -0.01
CA ILE A 93 -10.03 -1.86 -0.66
C ILE A 93 -8.76 -1.82 0.18
N SER A 94 -7.69 -2.44 -0.32
CA SER A 94 -6.38 -2.44 0.33
C SER A 94 -5.54 -1.25 -0.11
N ASN A 95 -5.33 -0.31 0.80
CA ASN A 95 -4.39 0.79 0.63
C ASN A 95 -2.96 0.26 0.87
N ARG A 96 -2.24 0.04 -0.23
CA ARG A 96 -1.01 -0.78 -0.32
C ARG A 96 -1.25 -2.26 -0.12
N SER A 97 -0.37 -3.07 -0.71
CA SER A 97 -0.32 -4.53 -0.58
C SER A 97 1.02 -5.04 -1.14
N PHE A 98 1.11 -6.29 -1.58
CA PHE A 98 2.32 -6.87 -2.18
C PHE A 98 2.80 -6.13 -3.44
N VAL A 99 1.92 -5.37 -4.11
CA VAL A 99 2.30 -4.46 -5.21
C VAL A 99 3.30 -3.40 -4.75
N SER A 100 3.15 -2.87 -3.53
CA SER A 100 4.15 -1.99 -2.92
C SER A 100 5.47 -2.75 -2.76
N SER A 101 5.43 -4.00 -2.30
CA SER A 101 6.65 -4.77 -2.12
C SER A 101 7.38 -5.02 -3.45
N ALA A 102 6.63 -5.36 -4.49
CA ALA A 102 7.16 -5.50 -5.84
C ALA A 102 7.82 -4.21 -6.36
N ALA A 103 7.25 -3.04 -6.07
CA ALA A 103 7.85 -1.77 -6.48
C ALA A 103 9.10 -1.41 -5.65
N TYR A 104 9.00 -1.45 -4.32
CA TYR A 104 10.04 -0.93 -3.43
C TYR A 104 11.20 -1.90 -3.24
N GLN A 105 10.93 -3.18 -2.97
CA GLN A 105 12.00 -4.13 -2.66
C GLN A 105 12.72 -4.64 -3.92
N SER A 106 12.09 -4.60 -5.10
CA SER A 106 12.82 -4.86 -6.36
C SER A 106 13.93 -3.84 -6.61
N LEU A 107 13.69 -2.57 -6.29
CA LEU A 107 14.71 -1.51 -6.37
C LEU A 107 15.84 -1.69 -5.34
N GLN A 108 15.65 -2.57 -4.36
CA GLN A 108 16.62 -2.93 -3.33
C GLN A 108 17.31 -4.26 -3.61
N GLY A 109 17.18 -4.79 -4.83
CA GLY A 109 17.90 -5.97 -5.31
C GLY A 109 17.21 -7.30 -4.98
N VAL A 110 15.98 -7.30 -4.50
CA VAL A 110 15.21 -8.54 -4.34
C VAL A 110 14.57 -8.92 -5.68
N PRO A 111 14.76 -10.16 -6.18
CA PRO A 111 14.11 -10.61 -7.40
C PRO A 111 12.58 -10.54 -7.30
N LEU A 112 11.92 -10.09 -8.37
CA LEU A 112 10.46 -9.90 -8.38
C LEU A 112 9.69 -11.21 -8.14
N ASP A 113 10.14 -12.30 -8.75
CA ASP A 113 9.58 -13.65 -8.58
C ASP A 113 9.64 -14.10 -7.12
N GLU A 114 10.72 -13.80 -6.42
CA GLU A 114 10.85 -14.08 -4.98
C GLU A 114 9.92 -13.21 -4.12
N ILE A 115 9.72 -11.93 -4.47
CA ILE A 115 8.74 -11.07 -3.80
C ILE A 115 7.32 -11.62 -3.99
N LEU A 116 6.97 -12.04 -5.20
CA LEU A 116 5.66 -12.64 -5.49
C LEU A 116 5.48 -13.96 -4.73
N ARG A 117 6.52 -14.80 -4.69
CA ARG A 117 6.54 -16.05 -3.93
C ARG A 117 6.35 -15.84 -2.43
N LEU A 118 7.02 -14.85 -1.84
CA LEU A 118 6.83 -14.49 -0.44
C LEU A 118 5.38 -14.11 -0.10
N ASN A 119 4.58 -13.73 -1.11
CA ASN A 119 3.20 -13.27 -0.96
C ASN A 119 2.16 -14.20 -1.60
N GLU A 120 2.54 -15.42 -1.99
CA GLU A 120 1.65 -16.40 -2.66
C GLU A 120 0.43 -16.79 -1.80
N PHE A 121 0.51 -16.55 -0.50
CA PHE A 121 -0.59 -16.78 0.43
C PHE A 121 -1.73 -15.77 0.29
N TYR A 122 -1.48 -14.62 -0.34
CA TYR A 122 -2.45 -13.55 -0.51
C TYR A 122 -3.28 -13.83 -1.77
N PRO A 123 -4.61 -13.72 -1.72
CA PRO A 123 -5.44 -14.04 -2.87
C PRO A 123 -5.18 -13.07 -4.03
N GLU A 124 -5.38 -13.58 -5.25
CA GLU A 124 -5.33 -12.74 -6.45
C GLU A 124 -6.44 -11.68 -6.37
N PRO A 125 -6.11 -10.38 -6.51
CA PRO A 125 -7.10 -9.32 -6.43
C PRO A 125 -7.97 -9.29 -7.69
N ASP A 126 -9.22 -8.84 -7.56
CA ASP A 126 -10.07 -8.56 -8.71
C ASP A 126 -9.52 -7.40 -9.56
N LEU A 127 -8.82 -6.46 -8.91
CA LEU A 127 -8.20 -5.32 -9.58
C LEU A 127 -7.05 -4.76 -8.73
N ALA A 128 -5.94 -4.42 -9.37
CA ALA A 128 -4.87 -3.63 -8.78
C ALA A 128 -4.74 -2.29 -9.54
N LEU A 129 -4.92 -1.18 -8.82
CA LEU A 129 -4.80 0.17 -9.33
C LEU A 129 -3.51 0.81 -8.80
N VAL A 130 -2.58 1.14 -9.70
CA VAL A 130 -1.33 1.80 -9.35
C VAL A 130 -1.34 3.23 -9.90
N PHE A 131 -1.39 4.20 -8.99
CA PHE A 131 -1.40 5.62 -9.34
C PHE A 131 0.01 6.12 -9.56
N LEU A 132 0.36 6.30 -10.83
CA LEU A 132 1.63 6.87 -11.26
C LEU A 132 1.57 8.39 -11.19
N CYS A 133 2.65 8.98 -10.69
CA CYS A 133 2.83 10.42 -10.61
C CYS A 133 4.31 10.73 -10.71
N GLU A 134 4.66 11.75 -11.48
CA GLU A 134 6.03 12.25 -11.52
C GLU A 134 6.47 12.62 -10.10
N PRO A 135 7.64 12.14 -9.62
CA PRO A 135 8.11 12.41 -8.26
C PRO A 135 8.11 13.90 -7.89
N GLN A 136 8.47 14.76 -8.84
CA GLN A 136 8.50 16.22 -8.66
C GLN A 136 7.10 16.79 -8.42
N GLU A 137 6.09 16.30 -9.13
CA GLU A 137 4.71 16.73 -8.97
C GLU A 137 4.11 16.19 -7.67
N ALA A 138 4.41 14.94 -7.31
CA ALA A 138 4.00 14.34 -6.05
C ALA A 138 4.51 15.16 -4.84
N VAL A 139 5.78 15.57 -4.90
CA VAL A 139 6.43 16.42 -3.90
C VAL A 139 5.78 17.80 -3.86
N ARG A 140 5.53 18.43 -5.02
CA ARG A 140 4.83 19.71 -5.09
C ARG A 140 3.48 19.66 -4.37
N ARG A 141 2.70 18.61 -4.62
CA ARG A 141 1.39 18.38 -3.96
C ARG A 141 1.50 18.18 -2.46
N ILE A 142 2.50 17.42 -2.00
CA ILE A 142 2.76 17.22 -0.57
C ILE A 142 3.06 18.56 0.12
N HIS A 143 3.93 19.38 -0.46
CA HIS A 143 4.25 20.70 0.10
C HIS A 143 3.06 21.66 0.09
N GLN A 144 2.30 21.68 -1.00
CA GLN A 144 1.08 22.50 -1.08
C GLN A 144 0.08 22.12 0.03
N ARG A 145 -0.17 20.82 0.23
CA ARG A 145 -1.07 20.34 1.30
C ARG A 145 -0.54 20.68 2.69
N ALA A 146 0.77 20.61 2.92
CA ALA A 146 1.38 21.00 4.19
C ALA A 146 1.16 22.49 4.49
N GLN A 147 1.28 23.36 3.47
CA GLN A 147 0.99 24.79 3.60
C GLN A 147 -0.48 25.06 3.89
N GLU A 148 -1.39 24.38 3.20
CA GLU A 148 -2.84 24.57 3.37
C GLU A 148 -3.34 24.08 4.74
N THR A 149 -2.75 23.00 5.27
CA THR A 149 -3.23 22.35 6.50
C THR A 149 -2.42 22.70 7.75
N GLY A 150 -1.25 23.33 7.59
CA GLY A 150 -0.28 23.57 8.67
C GLY A 150 0.37 22.30 9.24
N LYS A 151 0.12 21.12 8.64
CA LYS A 151 0.71 19.86 9.08
C LYS A 151 2.11 19.68 8.46
N PRO A 152 3.12 19.27 9.24
CA PRO A 152 4.45 19.01 8.71
C PRO A 152 4.44 17.83 7.74
N VAL A 153 5.31 17.88 6.73
CA VAL A 153 5.56 16.75 5.83
C VAL A 153 6.14 15.59 6.64
N SER A 154 5.54 14.41 6.53
CA SER A 154 5.96 13.26 7.31
C SER A 154 7.25 12.64 6.77
N ALA A 155 8.00 11.91 7.61
CA ALA A 155 9.17 11.15 7.14
C ALA A 155 8.80 10.08 6.08
N GLN A 156 7.54 9.63 6.05
CA GLN A 156 7.02 8.72 5.03
C GLN A 156 6.86 9.39 3.66
N GLU A 157 6.87 10.71 3.62
CA GLU A 157 6.75 11.56 2.42
C GLU A 157 8.10 12.17 2.02
N ASN A 158 9.21 11.63 2.53
CA ASN A 158 10.55 12.11 2.25
C ASN A 158 10.85 12.08 0.73
N LEU A 159 11.35 13.20 0.21
CA LEU A 159 11.69 13.46 -1.18
C LEU A 159 12.64 12.41 -1.77
N GLU A 160 13.64 11.98 -1.00
CA GLU A 160 14.59 10.94 -1.43
C GLU A 160 13.88 9.62 -1.73
N ARG A 161 12.82 9.30 -0.98
CA ARG A 161 12.05 8.06 -1.15
C ARG A 161 11.13 8.13 -2.36
N ILE A 162 10.53 9.30 -2.60
CA ILE A 162 9.64 9.52 -3.72
C ILE A 162 10.43 9.52 -5.04
N THR A 163 11.62 10.11 -5.04
CA THR A 163 12.49 10.20 -6.23
C THR A 163 13.31 8.93 -6.51
N ALA A 164 13.50 8.05 -5.51
CA ALA A 164 14.16 6.76 -5.67
C ALA A 164 13.33 5.76 -6.49
N ILE A 165 12.00 5.91 -6.53
CA ILE A 165 11.11 5.08 -7.35
C ILE A 165 11.09 5.69 -8.75
N ARG A 166 12.04 5.28 -9.59
CA ARG A 166 12.04 5.63 -11.01
C ARG A 166 11.24 4.57 -11.77
N GLY A 167 10.23 5.02 -12.52
CA GLY A 167 9.53 4.20 -13.51
C GLY A 167 10.42 3.90 -14.71
#